data_AF-A0A6A6LMM6-F1
#
_entry.id   AF-A0A6A6LMM6-F1
#
_cell.length_a   1.000
_cell.length_b   1.000
_cell.length_c   1.000
_cell.angle_alpha   90.00
_cell.angle_beta   90.00
_cell.angle_gamma   90.00
#
_symmetry.space_group_name_H-M   'P 1'
#
loop_
_entity.id
_entity.type
_entity.pdbx_description
1 polymer ?
#
loop_
_entity_poly.entity_id
_entity_poly.type
_entity_poly.pdbx_seq_one_letter_code
_entity_poly.pdbx_strand_id
1 'polypeptide(L)'
;MVGTCDKKLIFLDDLAHWIKIPAEWVQYYTPVLSIRPPPGVSPSSVVGKINEGLQSGKVQNGKHLKVYLKEELPSRLHYSASDRIPPIIGLVEEGFKVEEKRSKHQECGGAHGYDNAFFSMRTIFIGHGPQFARGRKVPSFENVQIYNLVTSILNIKGAPNNGSLSFPGSVLLPTPNRMKKPNSTQDQ
;
A
#
# COMPACT_ATOMS: atom_id res chain seq x y z
N MET A 1 12.45 -0.12 2.17
CA MET A 1 12.83 1.31 2.20
C MET A 1 13.59 1.64 0.95
N VAL A 2 13.47 2.89 0.50
CA VAL A 2 14.27 3.45 -0.61
C VAL A 2 14.85 4.81 -0.21
N GLY A 3 16.02 5.17 -0.75
CA GLY A 3 16.60 6.49 -0.57
C GLY A 3 15.85 7.56 -1.36
N THR A 4 15.65 8.71 -0.75
CA THR A 4 15.10 9.92 -1.36
C THR A 4 16.10 11.05 -1.19
N CYS A 5 16.29 11.85 -2.23
CA CYS A 5 17.24 12.97 -2.26
C CYS A 5 16.72 14.08 -3.19
N ASP A 6 17.31 15.27 -3.10
CA ASP A 6 16.76 16.52 -3.64
C ASP A 6 16.68 16.63 -5.17
N LYS A 7 17.21 15.65 -5.91
CA LYS A 7 17.10 15.63 -7.39
C LYS A 7 15.78 15.03 -7.88
N LYS A 8 15.05 14.31 -7.02
CA LYS A 8 13.80 13.61 -7.35
C LYS A 8 12.58 14.27 -6.70
N LEU A 9 12.46 15.59 -6.85
CA LEU A 9 11.38 16.39 -6.28
C LEU A 9 10.35 16.77 -7.35
N ILE A 10 9.09 16.83 -6.94
CA ILE A 10 7.95 17.37 -7.68
C ILE A 10 7.28 18.39 -6.76
N PHE A 11 7.06 19.62 -7.22
CA PHE A 11 6.47 20.68 -6.43
C PHE A 11 5.02 20.95 -6.85
N LEU A 12 4.10 21.02 -5.90
CA LEU A 12 2.69 21.32 -6.21
C LEU A 12 2.52 22.76 -6.70
N ASP A 13 3.31 23.71 -6.22
CA ASP A 13 3.27 25.11 -6.68
C ASP A 13 3.58 25.27 -8.17
N ASP A 14 4.37 24.36 -8.77
CA ASP A 14 4.66 24.38 -10.20
C ASP A 14 3.39 24.10 -11.05
N LEU A 15 2.29 23.62 -10.44
CA LEU A 15 0.98 23.44 -11.07
C LEU A 15 0.11 24.69 -11.10
N ALA A 16 0.54 25.81 -10.51
CA ALA A 16 -0.28 27.02 -10.32
C ALA A 16 -0.91 27.60 -11.61
N HIS A 17 -0.34 27.31 -12.78
CA HIS A 17 -0.92 27.67 -14.08
C HIS A 17 -2.20 26.89 -14.43
N TRP A 18 -2.35 25.65 -13.96
CA TRP A 18 -3.53 24.81 -14.18
C TRP A 18 -4.49 24.87 -13.00
N ILE A 19 -3.94 24.81 -11.79
CA ILE A 19 -4.70 24.78 -10.56
C ILE A 19 -3.86 25.26 -9.39
N LYS A 20 -4.42 26.16 -8.58
CA LYS A 20 -3.89 26.45 -7.25
C LYS A 20 -4.43 25.41 -6.28
N ILE A 21 -3.54 24.73 -5.57
CA ILE A 21 -3.87 23.72 -4.55
C ILE A 21 -3.51 24.34 -3.20
N PRO A 22 -4.49 24.86 -2.44
CA PRO A 22 -4.22 25.39 -1.12
C PRO A 22 -3.67 24.30 -0.18
N ALA A 23 -2.73 24.66 0.69
CA ALA A 23 -2.08 23.72 1.61
C ALA A 23 -3.07 23.02 2.53
N GLU A 24 -4.17 23.68 2.90
CA GLU A 24 -5.22 23.12 3.74
C GLU A 24 -6.04 22.00 3.07
N TRP A 25 -5.91 21.84 1.74
CA TRP A 25 -6.49 20.69 1.03
C TRP A 25 -5.58 19.46 1.13
N VAL A 26 -4.27 19.65 1.35
CA VAL A 26 -3.29 18.57 1.33
C VAL A 26 -3.14 17.98 2.72
N GLN A 27 -3.51 16.71 2.87
CA GLN A 27 -3.36 15.99 4.15
C GLN A 27 -1.97 15.37 4.29
N TYR A 28 -1.38 14.98 3.18
CA TYR A 28 -0.06 14.35 3.14
C TYR A 28 0.57 14.55 1.76
N TYR A 29 1.86 14.90 1.71
CA TYR A 29 2.54 15.16 0.44
C TYR A 29 3.23 13.92 -0.13
N THR A 30 4.06 13.22 0.65
CA THR A 30 4.94 12.16 0.13
C THR A 30 5.20 11.07 1.17
N PRO A 31 5.32 9.77 0.78
CA PRO A 31 5.28 9.23 -0.59
C PRO A 31 3.90 9.07 -1.25
N VAL A 32 2.80 9.18 -0.50
CA VAL A 32 1.44 9.07 -1.05
C VAL A 32 0.73 10.41 -0.92
N LEU A 33 0.73 11.20 -2.00
CA LEU A 33 0.02 12.47 -2.00
C LEU A 33 -1.47 12.23 -1.73
N SER A 34 -2.03 12.95 -0.76
CA SER A 34 -3.42 12.78 -0.34
C SER A 34 -4.09 14.14 -0.21
N ILE A 35 -5.10 14.39 -1.03
CA ILE A 35 -5.77 15.70 -1.13
C ILE A 35 -7.27 15.53 -0.85
N ARG A 36 -7.80 16.42 -0.01
CA ARG A 36 -9.23 16.54 0.30
C ARG A 36 -9.68 17.97 0.01
N PRO A 37 -10.26 18.24 -1.17
CA PRO A 37 -10.88 19.52 -1.46
C PRO A 37 -12.06 19.80 -0.51
N PRO A 38 -12.41 21.08 -0.27
CA PRO A 38 -13.56 21.45 0.53
C PRO A 38 -14.87 21.13 -0.21
N PRO A 39 -16.03 21.13 0.50
CA PRO A 39 -17.33 21.02 -0.13
C PRO A 39 -17.51 22.04 -1.26
N GLY A 40 -18.15 21.62 -2.36
CA GLY A 40 -18.36 22.46 -3.54
C GLY A 40 -17.23 22.42 -4.57
N VAL A 41 -16.06 21.85 -4.23
CA VAL A 41 -14.99 21.59 -5.20
C VAL A 41 -15.06 20.16 -5.69
N SER A 42 -15.22 19.96 -7.00
CA SER A 42 -15.27 18.63 -7.62
C SER A 42 -13.89 17.95 -7.62
N PRO A 43 -13.72 16.78 -6.95
CA PRO A 43 -12.45 16.07 -6.95
C PRO A 43 -12.00 15.65 -8.36
N SER A 44 -12.92 15.26 -9.24
CA SER A 44 -12.57 14.84 -10.61
C SER A 44 -12.00 15.99 -11.44
N SER A 45 -12.52 17.20 -11.26
CA SER A 45 -11.97 18.41 -11.91
C SER A 45 -10.57 18.73 -11.41
N VAL A 46 -10.33 18.58 -10.09
CA VAL A 46 -9.00 18.77 -9.49
C VAL A 46 -8.02 17.74 -10.06
N VAL A 47 -8.38 16.45 -10.07
CA VAL A 47 -7.56 15.38 -10.65
C VAL A 47 -7.21 15.67 -12.12
N GLY A 48 -8.20 16.08 -12.93
CA GLY A 48 -8.02 16.42 -14.33
C GLY A 48 -6.98 17.53 -14.54
N LYS A 49 -7.11 18.66 -13.81
CA LYS A 49 -6.19 19.80 -13.92
C LYS A 49 -4.78 19.46 -13.44
N ILE A 50 -4.65 18.69 -12.37
CA ILE A 50 -3.34 18.23 -11.88
C ILE A 50 -2.66 17.37 -12.94
N ASN A 51 -3.35 16.35 -13.45
CA ASN A 51 -2.77 15.44 -14.44
C ASN A 51 -2.42 16.15 -15.75
N GLU A 52 -3.21 17.14 -16.19
CA GLU A 52 -2.88 18.00 -17.33
C GLU A 52 -1.55 18.73 -17.10
N GLY A 53 -1.39 19.36 -15.93
CA GLY A 53 -0.14 20.04 -15.57
C GLY A 53 1.05 19.10 -15.49
N LEU A 54 0.90 17.92 -14.88
CA LEU A 54 1.96 16.91 -14.77
C LEU A 54 2.40 16.37 -16.13
N GLN A 55 1.48 16.25 -17.10
CA GLN A 55 1.77 15.75 -18.46
C GLN A 55 2.27 16.84 -19.41
N SER A 56 2.17 18.12 -19.05
CA SER A 56 2.54 19.26 -19.90
C SER A 56 4.03 19.36 -20.25
N GLY A 57 4.90 18.65 -19.53
CA GLY A 57 6.36 18.78 -19.61
C GLY A 57 6.93 20.04 -18.94
N LYS A 58 6.07 20.91 -18.38
CA LYS A 58 6.49 22.15 -17.69
C LYS A 58 6.69 21.97 -16.18
N VAL A 59 6.10 20.93 -15.59
CA VAL A 59 6.31 20.57 -14.18
C VAL A 59 7.54 19.65 -14.10
N GLN A 60 8.55 20.09 -13.36
CA GLN A 60 9.77 19.30 -13.17
C GLN A 60 9.42 17.93 -12.57
N ASN A 61 9.93 16.86 -13.19
CA ASN A 61 9.65 15.46 -12.81
C ASN A 61 8.16 15.07 -12.82
N GLY A 62 7.25 15.89 -13.39
CA GLY A 62 5.81 15.67 -13.32
C GLY A 62 5.34 14.29 -13.82
N LYS A 63 6.03 13.71 -14.80
CA LYS A 63 5.76 12.36 -15.33
C LYS A 63 5.88 11.23 -14.29
N HIS A 64 6.56 11.47 -13.16
CA HIS A 64 6.80 10.51 -12.09
C HIS A 64 5.73 10.56 -10.98
N LEU A 65 4.73 11.44 -11.11
CA LEU A 65 3.55 11.47 -10.25
C LEU A 65 2.31 11.21 -11.10
N LYS A 66 1.44 10.33 -10.62
CA LYS A 66 0.12 10.15 -11.21
C LYS A 66 -0.95 10.29 -10.14
N VAL A 67 -1.92 11.15 -10.40
CA VAL A 67 -2.99 11.47 -9.45
C VAL A 67 -4.30 10.83 -9.91
N TYR A 68 -5.02 10.25 -8.97
CA TYR A 68 -6.24 9.48 -9.20
C TYR A 68 -7.36 9.97 -8.28
N LEU A 69 -8.60 9.78 -8.71
CA LEU A 69 -9.68 9.59 -7.74
C LEU A 69 -9.41 8.28 -6.99
N LYS A 70 -9.72 8.21 -5.69
CA LYS A 70 -9.44 6.99 -4.90
C LYS A 70 -10.15 5.76 -5.48
N GLU A 71 -11.31 5.95 -6.12
CA GLU A 71 -12.09 4.89 -6.77
C GLU A 71 -11.42 4.37 -8.06
N GLU A 72 -10.51 5.13 -8.66
CA GLU A 72 -9.78 4.80 -9.89
C GLU A 72 -8.37 4.23 -9.63
N LEU A 73 -7.99 4.10 -8.35
CA LEU A 73 -6.73 3.46 -7.98
C LEU A 73 -6.69 2.00 -8.47
N PRO A 74 -5.50 1.46 -8.76
CA PRO A 74 -5.35 0.03 -9.09
C PRO A 74 -6.05 -0.86 -8.05
N SER A 75 -7.00 -1.69 -8.50
CA SER A 75 -7.87 -2.47 -7.62
C SER A 75 -7.10 -3.38 -6.65
N ARG A 76 -5.92 -3.87 -7.06
CA ARG A 76 -5.01 -4.66 -6.21
C ARG A 76 -4.58 -3.98 -4.92
N LEU A 77 -4.68 -2.64 -4.83
CA LEU A 77 -4.30 -1.89 -3.64
C LEU A 77 -5.37 -1.96 -2.55
N HIS A 78 -6.62 -2.28 -2.92
CA HIS A 78 -7.77 -2.29 -2.00
C HIS A 78 -7.89 -0.99 -1.16
N TYR A 79 -7.54 0.16 -1.75
CA TYR A 79 -7.33 1.43 -1.03
C TYR A 79 -8.33 2.52 -1.44
N SER A 80 -9.63 2.23 -1.34
CA SER A 80 -10.70 3.18 -1.72
C SER A 80 -11.92 3.17 -0.78
N ALA A 81 -12.26 2.02 -0.21
CA ALA A 81 -13.49 1.77 0.54
C ALA A 81 -13.47 2.29 2.00
N SER A 82 -13.07 3.55 2.21
CA SER A 82 -13.15 4.22 3.52
C SER A 82 -13.25 5.73 3.37
N ASP A 83 -14.05 6.37 4.22
CA ASP A 83 -14.15 7.84 4.31
C ASP A 83 -12.89 8.50 4.89
N ARG A 84 -12.05 7.70 5.57
CA ARG A 84 -10.74 8.15 6.05
C ARG A 84 -9.77 8.37 4.90
N ILE A 85 -9.95 7.66 3.78
CA ILE A 85 -9.13 7.83 2.57
C ILE A 85 -9.61 9.08 1.83
N PRO A 86 -8.74 10.09 1.63
CA PRO A 86 -9.09 11.29 0.87
C PRO A 86 -9.51 10.96 -0.56
N PRO A 87 -10.41 11.77 -1.17
CA PRO A 87 -10.96 11.48 -2.49
C PRO A 87 -9.89 11.50 -3.60
N ILE A 88 -8.76 12.16 -3.39
CA ILE A 88 -7.69 12.30 -4.37
C ILE A 88 -6.40 11.73 -3.81
N ILE A 89 -5.81 10.77 -4.53
CA ILE A 89 -4.58 10.07 -4.16
C ILE A 89 -3.57 10.18 -5.30
N GLY A 90 -2.36 10.64 -5.01
CA GLY A 90 -1.23 10.65 -5.92
C GLY A 90 -0.22 9.55 -5.58
N LEU A 91 0.06 8.71 -6.57
CA LEU A 91 1.11 7.70 -6.50
C LEU A 91 2.35 8.26 -7.21
N VAL A 92 3.43 8.40 -6.45
CA VAL A 92 4.72 8.85 -6.97
C VAL A 92 5.63 7.66 -7.20
N GLU A 93 6.50 7.73 -8.20
CA GLU A 93 7.49 6.70 -8.47
C GLU A 93 8.50 6.54 -7.32
N GLU A 94 9.09 5.34 -7.25
CA GLU A 94 10.04 4.95 -6.22
C GLU A 94 11.22 5.95 -6.09
N GLY A 95 11.42 6.45 -4.87
CA GLY A 95 12.49 7.38 -4.52
C GLY A 95 12.24 8.85 -4.90
N PHE A 96 11.08 9.18 -5.47
CA PHE A 96 10.64 10.56 -5.66
C PHE A 96 9.89 11.08 -4.43
N LYS A 97 9.90 12.42 -4.28
CA LYS A 97 9.11 13.14 -3.28
C LYS A 97 8.21 14.17 -3.94
N VAL A 98 7.06 14.39 -3.33
CA VAL A 98 6.20 15.54 -3.62
C VAL A 98 6.34 16.50 -2.45
N GLU A 99 6.52 17.79 -2.74
CA GLU A 99 6.60 18.86 -1.75
C GLU A 99 5.69 20.01 -2.20
N GLU A 100 5.33 20.90 -1.28
CA GLU A 100 4.50 22.06 -1.61
C GLU A 100 5.23 23.00 -2.58
N LYS A 101 6.40 23.49 -2.14
CA LYS A 101 7.16 24.55 -2.80
C LYS A 101 8.66 24.29 -2.73
N ARG A 102 9.40 24.94 -3.62
CA ARG A 102 10.86 24.87 -3.66
C ARG A 102 11.47 25.42 -2.37
N SER A 103 12.31 24.62 -1.73
CA SER A 103 13.09 25.01 -0.55
C SER A 103 14.59 24.98 -0.87
N LYS A 104 15.38 25.78 -0.14
CA LYS A 104 16.86 25.68 -0.15
C LYS A 104 17.36 24.52 0.72
N HIS A 105 16.48 23.94 1.53
CA HIS A 105 16.82 22.78 2.36
C HIS A 105 17.06 21.56 1.47
N GLN A 106 18.18 20.89 1.71
CA GLN A 106 18.59 19.68 1.01
C GLN A 106 18.58 18.53 2.00
N GLU A 107 17.74 17.54 1.78
CA GLU A 107 17.57 16.38 2.65
C GLU A 107 17.65 15.09 1.84
N CYS A 108 18.59 14.24 2.24
CA CYS A 108 18.70 12.87 1.78
C CYS A 108 18.39 11.92 2.94
N GLY A 109 17.43 11.01 2.74
CA GLY A 109 16.99 10.09 3.77
C GLY A 109 16.32 8.83 3.22
N GLY A 110 15.95 7.91 4.10
CA GLY A 110 15.16 6.73 3.75
C GLY A 110 13.66 7.03 3.81
N ALA A 111 12.91 6.49 2.84
CA ALA A 111 11.46 6.59 2.78
C ALA A 111 10.79 5.24 2.50
N HIS A 112 9.50 5.16 2.78
CA HIS A 112 8.62 4.04 2.50
C HIS A 112 7.17 4.49 2.33
N GLY A 113 6.29 3.60 1.85
CA GLY A 113 4.88 3.90 1.60
C GLY A 113 4.55 4.12 0.13
N TYR A 114 5.51 3.92 -0.77
CA TYR A 114 5.27 3.82 -2.21
C TYR A 114 4.42 2.59 -2.55
N ASP A 115 4.15 2.40 -3.84
CA ASP A 115 3.45 1.22 -4.35
C ASP A 115 4.03 -0.08 -3.78
N ASN A 116 3.17 -0.92 -3.19
CA ASN A 116 3.56 -2.18 -2.55
C ASN A 116 4.12 -3.21 -3.55
N ALA A 117 3.95 -2.99 -4.85
CA ALA A 117 4.56 -3.82 -5.90
C ALA A 117 6.08 -3.58 -6.06
N PHE A 118 6.60 -2.43 -5.63
CA PHE A 118 8.02 -2.14 -5.72
C PHE A 118 8.85 -3.09 -4.86
N PHE A 119 9.97 -3.56 -5.41
CA PHE A 119 10.84 -4.50 -4.70
C PHE A 119 11.37 -3.93 -3.39
N SER A 120 11.68 -2.62 -3.33
CA SER A 120 12.15 -1.99 -2.09
C SER A 120 11.09 -1.88 -1.00
N MET A 121 9.80 -2.02 -1.34
CA MET A 121 8.68 -2.00 -0.39
C MET A 121 8.32 -3.39 0.15
N ARG A 122 8.96 -4.45 -0.37
CA ARG A 122 8.77 -5.80 0.15
C ARG A 122 9.38 -5.94 1.54
N THR A 123 8.70 -6.72 2.38
CA THR A 123 9.13 -7.03 3.75
C THR A 123 9.72 -8.43 3.84
N ILE A 124 10.44 -8.69 4.92
CA ILE A 124 10.92 -10.03 5.26
C ILE A 124 9.88 -10.82 6.04
N PHE A 125 9.86 -12.13 5.84
CA PHE A 125 9.11 -13.07 6.68
C PHE A 125 10.01 -14.27 7.00
N ILE A 126 10.13 -14.59 8.30
CA ILE A 126 10.87 -15.76 8.77
C ILE A 126 9.99 -16.48 9.80
N GLY A 127 9.63 -17.73 9.51
CA GLY A 127 8.91 -18.61 10.42
C GLY A 127 9.83 -19.70 10.96
N HIS A 128 9.93 -19.82 12.28
CA HIS A 128 10.69 -20.88 12.94
C HIS A 128 9.87 -21.47 14.09
N GLY A 129 9.79 -22.81 14.13
CA GLY A 129 9.04 -23.53 15.15
C GLY A 129 8.67 -24.94 14.68
N PRO A 130 8.06 -25.76 15.55
CA PRO A 130 7.76 -27.17 15.25
C PRO A 130 6.76 -27.36 14.11
N GLN A 131 5.93 -26.35 13.80
CA GLN A 131 4.99 -26.38 12.68
C GLN A 131 5.58 -25.82 11.37
N PHE A 132 6.80 -25.28 11.38
CA PHE A 132 7.48 -24.82 10.17
C PHE A 132 8.51 -25.85 9.72
N ALA A 133 8.59 -26.08 8.40
CA ALA A 133 9.66 -26.91 7.84
C ALA A 133 11.02 -26.20 7.99
N ARG A 134 12.05 -26.93 8.46
CA ARG A 134 13.41 -26.39 8.59
C ARG A 134 14.00 -26.09 7.21
N GLY A 135 14.61 -24.91 7.05
CA GLY A 135 15.34 -24.53 5.84
C GLY A 135 14.48 -24.33 4.58
N ARG A 136 13.15 -24.39 4.69
CA ARG A 136 12.25 -24.25 3.54
C ARG A 136 12.09 -22.79 3.14
N LYS A 137 12.29 -22.49 1.85
CA LYS A 137 11.88 -21.23 1.22
C LYS A 137 10.47 -21.38 0.65
N VAL A 138 9.64 -20.35 0.84
CA VAL A 138 8.29 -20.28 0.26
C VAL A 138 8.21 -19.13 -0.74
N PRO A 139 7.30 -19.16 -1.73
CA PRO A 139 7.03 -18.02 -2.60
C PRO A 139 6.64 -16.76 -1.82
N SER A 140 6.79 -15.59 -2.43
CA SER A 140 6.28 -14.34 -1.85
C SER A 140 4.76 -14.40 -1.68
N PHE A 141 4.27 -13.76 -0.62
CA PHE A 141 2.84 -13.68 -0.31
C PHE A 141 2.53 -12.36 0.40
N GLU A 142 1.26 -11.99 0.46
CA GLU A 142 0.80 -10.76 1.08
C GLU A 142 0.64 -10.90 2.60
N ASN A 143 0.96 -9.85 3.35
CA ASN A 143 0.94 -9.90 4.81
C ASN A 143 -0.45 -10.16 5.42
N VAL A 144 -1.54 -9.91 4.68
CA VAL A 144 -2.91 -10.25 5.10
C VAL A 144 -3.10 -11.74 5.40
N GLN A 145 -2.26 -12.59 4.81
CA GLN A 145 -2.27 -14.03 5.02
C GLN A 145 -1.74 -14.45 6.40
N ILE A 146 -0.95 -13.60 7.06
CA ILE A 146 -0.28 -13.90 8.34
C ILE A 146 -1.31 -14.15 9.46
N TYR A 147 -2.46 -13.46 9.43
CA TYR A 147 -3.51 -13.66 10.43
C TYR A 147 -3.96 -15.13 10.48
N ASN A 148 -4.33 -15.70 9.33
CA ASN A 148 -4.76 -17.10 9.25
C ASN A 148 -3.63 -18.04 9.67
N LEU A 149 -2.38 -17.74 9.28
CA LEU A 149 -1.20 -18.52 9.68
C LEU A 149 -1.05 -18.60 11.21
N VAL A 150 -1.14 -17.46 11.90
CA VAL A 150 -1.06 -17.39 13.37
C VAL A 150 -2.22 -18.12 14.02
N THR A 151 -3.45 -17.93 13.55
CA THR A 151 -4.62 -18.63 14.12
C THR A 151 -4.55 -20.15 13.95
N SER A 152 -3.97 -20.63 12.83
CA SER A 152 -3.73 -22.06 12.61
C SER A 152 -2.68 -22.62 13.57
N ILE A 153 -1.57 -21.89 13.80
CA ILE A 153 -0.52 -22.29 14.75
C ILE A 153 -1.09 -22.41 16.16
N LEU A 154 -1.89 -21.42 16.58
CA LEU A 154 -2.53 -21.37 17.90
C LEU A 154 -3.73 -22.31 18.05
N ASN A 155 -4.17 -22.94 16.96
CA ASN A 155 -5.36 -23.80 16.92
C ASN A 155 -6.63 -23.09 17.47
N ILE A 156 -6.86 -21.85 17.01
CA ILE A 156 -8.04 -21.06 17.34
C ILE A 156 -8.86 -20.71 16.09
N LYS A 157 -10.16 -20.45 16.28
CA LYS A 157 -11.03 -19.96 15.21
C LYS A 157 -10.75 -18.47 14.96
N GLY A 158 -10.15 -18.16 13.81
CA GLY A 158 -9.96 -16.79 13.37
C GLY A 158 -11.29 -16.07 13.06
N ALA A 159 -11.30 -14.75 13.27
CA ALA A 159 -12.36 -13.86 12.82
C ALA A 159 -12.32 -13.69 11.28
N PRO A 160 -13.42 -13.25 10.65
CA PRO A 160 -13.43 -12.91 9.22
C PRO A 160 -12.34 -11.89 8.87
N ASN A 161 -11.59 -12.16 7.80
CA ASN A 161 -10.49 -11.34 7.32
C ASN A 161 -10.27 -11.55 5.81
N ASN A 162 -9.35 -10.79 5.19
CA ASN A 162 -9.08 -10.86 3.74
C ASN A 162 -8.04 -11.93 3.34
N GLY A 163 -7.45 -12.64 4.29
CA GLY A 163 -6.53 -13.75 4.01
C GLY A 163 -7.28 -15.01 3.54
N SER A 164 -6.61 -15.82 2.74
CA SER A 164 -7.15 -17.08 2.23
C SER A 164 -7.06 -18.16 3.30
N LEU A 165 -8.16 -18.88 3.54
CA LEU A 165 -8.22 -19.95 4.56
C LEU A 165 -7.28 -21.12 4.26
N SER A 166 -6.97 -21.36 2.98
CA SER A 166 -6.05 -22.43 2.54
C SER A 166 -4.58 -22.08 2.69
N PHE A 167 -4.23 -20.80 2.86
CA PHE A 167 -2.85 -20.33 2.86
C PHE A 167 -1.96 -21.00 3.92
N PRO A 168 -2.40 -21.22 5.18
CA PRO A 168 -1.56 -21.86 6.19
C PRO A 168 -1.02 -23.22 5.76
N GLY A 169 -1.80 -24.02 5.03
CA GLY A 169 -1.37 -25.32 4.52
C GLY A 169 -0.26 -25.26 3.46
N SER A 170 -0.03 -24.09 2.85
CA SER A 170 1.08 -23.89 1.92
C SER A 170 2.41 -23.64 2.63
N VAL A 171 2.38 -23.13 3.87
CA VAL A 171 3.56 -22.70 4.64
C VAL A 171 3.89 -23.65 5.79
N LEU A 172 2.88 -24.07 6.55
CA LEU A 172 3.03 -24.96 7.70
C LEU A 172 3.21 -26.41 7.25
N LEU A 173 3.84 -27.20 8.11
CA LEU A 173 3.83 -28.65 7.99
C LEU A 173 2.39 -29.17 8.12
N PRO A 174 2.03 -30.25 7.42
CA PRO A 174 0.77 -30.93 7.66
C PRO A 174 0.66 -31.27 9.14
N THR A 175 -0.50 -30.99 9.75
CA THR A 175 -0.77 -31.44 11.11
C THR A 175 -0.60 -32.97 11.13
N PRO A 176 0.20 -33.55 12.04
CA PRO A 176 0.27 -35.00 12.18
C PRO A 176 -1.16 -35.50 12.32
N ASN A 177 -1.58 -36.45 11.47
CA ASN A 177 -2.92 -37.01 11.46
C ASN A 177 -3.42 -37.12 12.90
N ARG A 178 -4.38 -36.26 13.28
CA ARG A 178 -5.24 -36.61 14.40
C ARG A 178 -5.86 -37.91 13.94
N MET A 179 -5.45 -39.02 14.55
CA MET A 179 -6.14 -40.30 14.38
C MET A 179 -7.63 -39.96 14.40
N LYS A 180 -8.31 -40.20 13.27
CA LYS A 180 -9.76 -40.16 13.23
C LYS A 180 -10.17 -40.97 14.45
N LYS A 181 -10.83 -40.33 15.44
CA LYS A 181 -11.41 -41.11 16.55
C LYS A 181 -12.22 -42.21 15.85
N PRO A 182 -11.99 -43.49 16.16
CA PRO A 182 -12.82 -44.53 15.58
C PRO A 182 -14.27 -44.16 15.90
N ASN A 183 -15.12 -44.19 14.88
CA ASN A 183 -16.56 -44.10 15.08
C ASN A 183 -16.89 -45.16 16.12
N SER A 184 -17.30 -44.73 17.31
CA SER A 184 -17.94 -45.62 18.26
C SER A 184 -19.24 -46.04 17.60
N THR A 185 -19.25 -47.24 17.03
CA THR A 185 -20.46 -48.02 16.80
C THR A 185 -21.26 -47.98 18.09
N GLN A 186 -22.44 -47.36 18.04
CA GLN A 186 -23.51 -47.66 18.98
C GLN A 186 -24.02 -49.04 18.58
N ASP A 187 -23.53 -50.07 19.26
CA ASP A 187 -24.30 -51.28 19.48
C ASP A 187 -25.19 -51.07 20.71
N GLN A 188 -26.44 -51.49 20.56
CA GLN A 188 -27.58 -51.53 21.49
C GLN A 188 -28.54 -50.34 21.44
#